data_AF-K5ZHP0-F1
#
_entry.id   AF-K5ZHP0-F1
#
_cell.length_a   1.000
_cell.length_b   1.000
_cell.length_c   1.000
_cell.angle_alpha   90.00
_cell.angle_beta   90.00
_cell.angle_gamma   90.00
#
_symmetry.space_group_name_H-M   'P 1'
#
loop_
_entity.id
_entity.type
_entity.pdbx_description
1 polymer ?
#
loop_
_entity_poly.entity_id
_entity_poly.type
_entity_poly.pdbx_seq_one_letter_code
_entity_poly.pdbx_strand_id
1 'polypeptide(L)'
;MKIQFEIKEKLPEIIAEVRHSDKWQTTVVEKTHGLERVTIKDPNYDSEACIEIWEHEIHVRTAWSNYTYRVFKRGDSCWCEYIGAYRGLLEQTLLPTLTPKMNILDSVVIESSLTGNKKETLRTYSSENLKLKNFRRDNFKEEYNRTSLQDHPTIVYDEYIKEGMPMPSPYDD
;
A
#
# COMPACT_ATOMS: atom_id res chain seq x y z
N MET A 1 0.67 -10.04 5.09
CA MET A 1 2.11 -9.71 4.93
C MET A 1 2.34 -8.37 5.59
N LYS A 2 3.44 -8.22 6.33
CA LYS A 2 3.91 -6.95 6.87
C LYS A 2 5.28 -6.60 6.29
N ILE A 3 5.44 -5.40 5.75
CA ILE A 3 6.67 -4.93 5.12
C ILE A 3 6.91 -3.46 5.43
N GLN A 4 8.17 -3.04 5.48
CA GLN A 4 8.57 -1.64 5.64
C GLN A 4 9.51 -1.23 4.51
N PHE A 5 9.31 -0.04 3.96
CA PHE A 5 10.19 0.57 2.96
C PHE A 5 10.22 2.09 3.10
N GLU A 6 11.30 2.70 2.63
CA GLU A 6 11.45 4.15 2.61
C GLU A 6 10.76 4.75 1.38
N ILE A 7 10.11 5.91 1.56
CA ILE A 7 9.38 6.62 0.50
C ILE A 7 10.01 7.98 0.19
N LYS A 8 9.76 8.50 -1.02
CA LYS A 8 10.30 9.78 -1.50
C LYS A 8 9.63 10.97 -0.81
N GLU A 9 8.32 10.87 -0.62
CA GLU A 9 7.46 11.94 -0.11
C GLU A 9 7.69 12.20 1.38
N LYS A 10 7.52 13.45 1.80
CA LYS A 10 7.56 13.85 3.21
C LYS A 10 6.17 13.80 3.82
N LEU A 11 6.11 13.55 5.13
CA LEU A 11 4.85 13.51 5.88
C LEU A 11 3.92 14.73 5.62
N PRO A 12 4.42 15.98 5.58
CA PRO A 12 3.55 17.14 5.29
C PRO A 12 2.98 17.16 3.87
N GLU A 13 3.71 16.63 2.89
CA GLU A 13 3.25 16.54 1.49
C GLU A 13 2.10 15.53 1.37
N ILE A 14 2.24 14.39 2.03
CA ILE A 14 1.21 13.35 2.11
C ILE A 14 -0.05 13.88 2.82
N ILE A 15 0.12 14.60 3.93
CA ILE A 15 -1.01 15.24 4.64
C ILE A 15 -1.71 16.27 3.75
N ALA A 16 -0.94 17.05 2.98
CA ALA A 16 -1.49 18.04 2.06
C ALA A 16 -2.33 17.36 0.96
N GLU A 17 -1.83 16.29 0.35
CA GLU A 17 -2.54 15.50 -0.67
C GLU A 17 -3.81 14.87 -0.09
N VAL A 18 -3.74 14.28 1.11
CA VAL A 18 -4.92 13.71 1.78
C VAL A 18 -6.02 14.77 1.95
N ARG A 19 -5.66 16.00 2.30
CA ARG A 19 -6.63 17.10 2.48
C ARG A 19 -7.13 17.69 1.16
N HIS A 20 -6.30 17.70 0.13
CA HIS A 20 -6.61 18.29 -1.18
C HIS A 20 -6.02 17.43 -2.29
N SER A 21 -6.87 16.75 -3.04
CA SER A 21 -6.49 15.92 -4.17
C SER A 21 -7.61 15.93 -5.22
N ASP A 22 -7.24 15.89 -6.49
CA ASP A 22 -8.19 15.74 -7.58
C ASP A 22 -8.67 14.27 -7.72
N LYS A 23 -8.01 13.34 -7.02
CA LYS A 23 -8.30 11.90 -7.07
C LYS A 23 -9.52 11.51 -6.23
N TRP A 24 -9.87 12.28 -5.19
CA TRP A 24 -10.92 11.93 -4.23
C TRP A 24 -11.55 13.15 -3.57
N GLN A 25 -12.69 12.95 -2.93
CA GLN A 25 -13.30 13.94 -2.04
C GLN A 25 -12.90 13.64 -0.59
N THR A 26 -12.41 14.66 0.12
CA THR A 26 -12.00 14.54 1.53
C THR A 26 -13.08 15.09 2.45
N THR A 27 -13.45 14.32 3.48
CA THR A 27 -14.37 14.72 4.55
C THR A 27 -13.67 14.62 5.89
N VAL A 28 -13.64 15.70 6.67
CA VAL A 28 -13.13 15.68 8.04
C VAL A 28 -14.21 15.13 8.97
N VAL A 29 -13.95 13.98 9.59
CA VAL A 29 -14.91 13.27 10.46
C VAL A 29 -14.70 13.66 11.91
N GLU A 30 -13.45 13.78 12.34
CA GLU A 30 -13.10 14.12 13.72
C GLU A 30 -11.87 15.02 13.73
N LYS A 31 -11.88 16.04 14.59
CA LYS A 31 -10.71 16.86 14.87
C LYS A 31 -10.60 17.11 16.36
N THR A 32 -9.70 16.39 17.00
CA THR A 32 -9.38 16.50 18.42
C THR A 32 -7.92 16.90 18.60
N HIS A 33 -7.51 17.19 19.84
CA HIS A 33 -6.15 17.65 20.10
C HIS A 33 -5.14 16.52 19.84
N GLY A 34 -4.38 16.64 18.74
CA GLY A 34 -3.36 15.66 18.33
C GLY A 34 -3.83 14.56 17.35
N LEU A 35 -5.12 14.54 16.98
CA LEU A 35 -5.68 13.61 16.01
C LEU A 35 -6.69 14.29 15.08
N GLU A 36 -6.50 14.14 13.79
CA GLU A 36 -7.48 14.49 12.75
C GLU A 36 -7.85 13.22 11.99
N ARG A 37 -9.12 12.80 12.04
CA ARG A 37 -9.64 11.68 11.26
C ARG A 37 -10.38 12.21 10.04
N VAL A 38 -9.95 11.76 8.87
CA VAL A 38 -10.57 12.12 7.59
C VAL A 38 -10.97 10.86 6.84
N THR A 39 -12.05 10.96 6.06
CA THR A 39 -12.43 9.95 5.09
C THR A 39 -12.18 10.51 3.70
N ILE A 40 -11.50 9.74 2.85
CA ILE A 40 -11.39 10.03 1.41
C ILE A 40 -12.30 9.09 0.64
N LYS A 41 -13.06 9.63 -0.32
CA LYS A 41 -13.99 8.86 -1.14
C LYS A 41 -13.71 9.08 -2.62
N ASP A 42 -13.67 8.00 -3.40
CA ASP A 42 -13.58 8.12 -4.85
C ASP A 42 -14.89 8.69 -5.42
N PRO A 43 -14.85 9.68 -6.32
CA PRO A 43 -16.06 10.28 -6.89
C PRO A 43 -16.80 9.39 -7.89
N ASN A 44 -16.12 8.40 -8.48
CA ASN A 44 -16.62 7.54 -9.54
C ASN A 44 -16.96 6.13 -9.06
N TYR A 45 -16.38 5.70 -7.93
CA TYR A 45 -16.56 4.36 -7.37
C TYR A 45 -17.02 4.42 -5.91
N ASP A 46 -17.75 3.40 -5.45
CA ASP A 46 -18.17 3.31 -4.05
C ASP A 46 -17.05 2.75 -3.16
N SER A 47 -15.91 3.44 -3.19
CA SER A 47 -14.71 3.13 -2.42
C SER A 47 -14.36 4.28 -1.51
N GLU A 48 -14.00 3.97 -0.28
CA GLU A 48 -13.55 4.94 0.72
C GLU A 48 -12.32 4.44 1.48
N ALA A 49 -11.55 5.36 2.03
CA ALA A 49 -10.49 5.04 2.97
C ALA A 49 -10.55 5.99 4.17
N CYS A 50 -10.32 5.44 5.35
CA CYS A 50 -10.23 6.18 6.60
C CYS A 50 -8.77 6.49 6.91
N ILE A 51 -8.47 7.75 7.19
CA ILE A 51 -7.12 8.24 7.44
C ILE A 51 -7.09 8.94 8.79
N GLU A 52 -6.19 8.49 9.67
CA GLU A 52 -5.91 9.11 10.96
C GLU A 52 -4.57 9.84 10.86
N ILE A 53 -4.61 11.17 10.97
CA ILE A 53 -3.45 12.04 10.92
C ILE A 53 -3.06 12.39 12.35
N TRP A 54 -1.90 11.92 12.76
CA TRP A 54 -1.27 12.22 14.04
C TRP A 54 -0.13 13.23 13.82
N GLU A 55 0.45 13.72 14.92
CA GLU A 55 1.54 14.70 14.87
C GLU A 55 2.77 14.20 14.09
N HIS A 56 3.10 12.91 14.20
CA HIS A 56 4.33 12.33 13.66
C HIS A 56 4.10 11.16 12.69
N GLU A 57 2.85 10.79 12.44
CA GLU A 57 2.51 9.65 11.58
C GLU A 57 1.09 9.74 11.03
N ILE A 58 0.82 8.96 9.99
CA ILE A 58 -0.50 8.83 9.35
C ILE A 58 -0.84 7.35 9.26
N HIS A 59 -2.05 6.99 9.65
CA HIS A 59 -2.57 5.64 9.46
C HIS A 59 -3.68 5.67 8.42
N VAL A 60 -3.53 4.91 7.35
CA VAL A 60 -4.56 4.73 6.32
C VAL A 60 -5.16 3.33 6.44
N ARG A 61 -6.48 3.24 6.42
CA ARG A 61 -7.24 1.99 6.40
C ARG A 61 -8.16 2.02 5.18
N THR A 62 -7.89 1.13 4.24
CA THR A 62 -8.70 0.98 3.02
C THR A 62 -10.00 0.24 3.33
N ALA A 63 -11.11 0.62 2.69
CA ALA A 63 -12.35 -0.14 2.79
C ALA A 63 -12.18 -1.55 2.20
N TRP A 64 -13.00 -2.49 2.68
CA TRP A 64 -13.13 -3.90 2.21
C TRP A 64 -11.95 -4.84 2.49
N SER A 65 -10.71 -4.36 2.37
CA SER A 65 -9.54 -5.26 2.34
C SER A 65 -8.85 -5.45 3.70
N ASN A 66 -9.23 -4.68 4.74
CA ASN A 66 -8.49 -4.59 6.02
C ASN A 66 -6.99 -4.26 5.84
N TYR A 67 -6.59 -3.72 4.68
CA TYR A 67 -5.19 -3.35 4.44
C TYR A 67 -4.92 -2.01 5.10
N THR A 68 -3.78 -1.94 5.77
CA THR A 68 -3.36 -0.75 6.49
C THR A 68 -2.00 -0.28 6.01
N TYR A 69 -1.87 1.04 5.95
CA TYR A 69 -0.62 1.74 5.71
C TYR A 69 -0.35 2.62 6.92
N ARG A 70 0.87 2.58 7.42
CA ARG A 70 1.37 3.50 8.45
C ARG A 70 2.57 4.23 7.89
N VAL A 71 2.43 5.54 7.74
CA VAL A 71 3.51 6.42 7.29
C VAL A 71 4.06 7.17 8.49
N PHE A 72 5.36 7.08 8.73
CA PHE A 72 6.00 7.68 9.90
C PHE A 72 7.39 8.21 9.55
N LYS A 73 7.84 9.19 10.34
CA LYS A 73 9.22 9.69 10.23
C LYS A 73 10.19 8.80 11.01
N ARG A 74 11.36 8.53 10.42
CA ARG A 74 12.50 7.91 11.09
C ARG A 74 13.76 8.69 10.69
N GLY A 75 14.24 9.55 11.57
CA GLY A 75 15.28 10.53 11.24
C GLY A 75 14.77 11.51 10.19
N ASP A 76 15.58 11.75 9.16
CA ASP A 76 15.23 12.65 8.03
C ASP A 76 14.40 11.99 6.93
N SER A 77 14.13 10.69 7.07
CA SER A 77 13.41 9.88 6.08
C SER A 77 11.99 9.57 6.50
N CYS A 78 11.08 9.49 5.52
CA CYS A 78 9.74 8.96 5.73
C CYS A 78 9.69 7.49 5.31
N TRP A 79 9.02 6.69 6.12
CA TRP A 79 8.88 5.25 5.95
C TRP A 79 7.42 4.87 5.87
N CYS A 80 7.12 3.87 5.05
CA CYS A 80 5.82 3.25 4.95
C CYS A 80 5.89 1.83 5.50
N GLU A 81 5.00 1.51 6.44
CA GLU A 81 4.69 0.15 6.86
C GLU A 81 3.37 -0.27 6.22
N TYR A 82 3.38 -1.35 5.46
CA TYR A 82 2.18 -1.93 4.85
C TYR A 82 1.85 -3.26 5.50
N ILE A 83 0.58 -3.44 5.85
CA ILE A 83 0.01 -4.70 6.32
C ILE A 83 -1.17 -5.07 5.43
N GLY A 84 -1.03 -6.17 4.69
CA GLY A 84 -2.09 -6.64 3.81
C GLY A 84 -1.66 -7.80 2.91
N ALA A 85 -2.38 -7.99 1.80
CA ALA A 85 -2.03 -8.99 0.80
C ALA A 85 -0.88 -8.52 -0.11
N TYR A 86 -0.12 -9.44 -0.69
CA TYR A 86 0.93 -9.12 -1.66
C TYR A 86 0.41 -8.27 -2.83
N ARG A 87 -0.74 -8.67 -3.39
CA ARG A 87 -1.35 -7.99 -4.53
C ARG A 87 -1.87 -6.59 -4.17
N GLY A 88 -2.41 -6.40 -2.96
CA GLY A 88 -2.84 -5.08 -2.49
C GLY A 88 -1.69 -4.07 -2.34
N LEU A 89 -0.46 -4.53 -2.09
CA LEU A 89 0.71 -3.66 -2.11
C LEU A 89 0.99 -3.13 -3.51
N LEU A 90 0.78 -3.98 -4.53
CA LEU A 90 0.97 -3.67 -5.93
C LEU A 90 -0.16 -2.79 -6.49
N GLU A 91 -1.38 -2.98 -6.02
CA GLU A 91 -2.58 -2.42 -6.63
C GLU A 91 -3.17 -1.35 -5.71
N GLN A 92 -2.46 -0.22 -5.60
CA GLN A 92 -2.89 0.88 -4.74
C GLN A 92 -3.99 1.68 -5.42
N THR A 93 -5.17 1.63 -4.83
CA THR A 93 -6.28 2.49 -5.23
C THR A 93 -6.73 3.32 -4.04
N LEU A 94 -7.10 4.58 -4.28
CA LEU A 94 -7.59 5.50 -3.25
C LEU A 94 -6.62 5.65 -2.06
N LEU A 95 -5.35 5.93 -2.38
CA LEU A 95 -4.27 6.14 -1.43
C LEU A 95 -3.46 7.39 -1.80
N PRO A 96 -2.89 8.10 -0.82
CA PRO A 96 -1.91 9.14 -1.10
C PRO A 96 -0.69 8.57 -1.84
N THR A 97 0.07 9.46 -2.45
CA THR A 97 1.28 9.12 -3.18
C THR A 97 2.34 8.62 -2.20
N LEU A 98 2.73 7.36 -2.35
CA LEU A 98 3.72 6.66 -1.53
C LEU A 98 4.74 5.98 -2.45
N THR A 99 5.70 6.75 -2.95
CA THR A 99 6.67 6.28 -3.94
C THR A 99 7.87 5.66 -3.24
N PRO A 100 8.17 4.36 -3.43
CA PRO A 100 9.38 3.76 -2.85
C PRO A 100 10.66 4.45 -3.36
N LYS A 101 11.61 4.76 -2.46
CA LYS A 101 12.94 5.29 -2.86
C LYS A 101 13.81 4.27 -3.57
N MET A 102 13.67 3.00 -3.18
CA MET A 102 14.46 1.88 -3.67
C MET A 102 13.55 0.73 -4.06
N ASN A 103 14.11 -0.24 -4.79
CA ASN A 103 13.38 -1.46 -5.13
C ASN A 103 13.04 -2.21 -3.83
N ILE A 104 11.76 -2.53 -3.66
CA ILE A 104 11.26 -3.16 -2.43
C ILE A 104 11.32 -4.69 -2.46
N LEU A 105 11.77 -5.30 -3.57
CA LEU A 105 11.94 -6.75 -3.68
C LEU A 105 12.89 -7.31 -2.63
N ASP A 106 13.90 -6.55 -2.24
CA ASP A 106 14.88 -6.98 -1.24
C ASP A 106 14.52 -6.48 0.17
N SER A 107 13.41 -5.75 0.32
CA SER A 107 12.85 -5.41 1.63
C SER A 107 12.37 -6.66 2.36
N VAL A 108 12.66 -6.71 3.66
CA VAL A 108 12.31 -7.85 4.51
C VAL A 108 10.83 -7.84 4.82
N VAL A 109 10.17 -8.97 4.59
CA VAL A 109 8.83 -9.26 5.09
C VAL A 109 8.94 -9.61 6.57
N ILE A 110 8.44 -8.71 7.41
CA ILE A 110 8.54 -8.79 8.88
C ILE A 110 7.59 -9.86 9.43
N GLU A 111 6.38 -9.94 8.87
CA GLU A 111 5.37 -10.93 9.24
C GLU A 111 4.69 -11.51 8.01
N SER A 112 4.53 -12.83 7.99
CA SER A 112 4.06 -13.58 6.83
C SER A 112 3.09 -14.67 7.25
N SER A 113 1.89 -14.67 6.66
CA SER A 113 0.95 -15.79 6.80
C SER A 113 1.34 -17.01 5.95
N LEU A 114 2.22 -16.84 4.96
CA LEU A 114 2.63 -17.90 4.03
C LEU A 114 3.85 -18.66 4.53
N THR A 115 4.83 -17.91 5.04
CA THR A 115 6.16 -18.41 5.41
C THR A 115 6.38 -18.36 6.94
N GLY A 116 5.38 -17.90 7.70
CA GLY A 116 5.41 -17.82 9.15
C GLY A 116 6.36 -16.71 9.65
N ASN A 117 7.12 -17.02 10.69
CA ASN A 117 8.10 -16.10 11.29
C ASN A 117 9.44 -16.03 10.53
N LYS A 118 9.52 -16.59 9.32
CA LYS A 118 10.72 -16.52 8.49
C LYS A 118 10.86 -15.10 7.93
N LYS A 119 11.94 -14.42 8.33
CA LYS A 119 12.33 -13.11 7.78
C LYS A 119 12.94 -13.31 6.40
N GLU A 120 12.09 -13.35 5.39
CA GLU A 120 12.47 -13.48 3.98
C GLU A 120 12.26 -12.16 3.25
N THR A 121 12.87 -12.01 2.08
CA THR A 121 12.66 -10.82 1.24
C THR A 121 11.32 -10.89 0.52
N LEU A 122 10.82 -9.73 0.08
CA LEU A 122 9.61 -9.65 -0.73
C LEU A 122 9.71 -10.47 -2.02
N ARG A 123 10.91 -10.61 -2.59
CA ARG A 123 11.22 -11.46 -3.75
C ARG A 123 10.96 -12.94 -3.48
N THR A 124 11.42 -13.45 -2.36
CA THR A 124 11.15 -14.84 -1.96
C THR A 124 9.66 -15.02 -1.69
N TYR A 125 9.05 -14.06 -0.97
CA TYR A 125 7.63 -14.10 -0.65
C TYR A 125 6.74 -14.06 -1.91
N SER A 126 7.10 -13.28 -2.93
CA SER A 126 6.36 -13.19 -4.20
C SER A 126 6.43 -14.50 -4.98
N SER A 127 7.62 -15.12 -5.02
CA SER A 127 7.84 -16.41 -5.67
C SER A 127 7.00 -17.51 -5.04
N GLU A 128 6.95 -17.58 -3.70
CA GLU A 128 6.12 -18.55 -2.97
C GLU A 128 4.62 -18.27 -3.14
N ASN A 129 4.19 -16.99 -3.15
CA ASN A 129 2.81 -16.63 -3.44
C ASN A 129 2.36 -17.08 -4.84
N LEU A 130 3.23 -16.93 -5.84
CA LEU A 130 2.94 -17.35 -7.21
C LEU A 130 2.79 -18.88 -7.32
N LYS A 131 3.67 -19.64 -6.66
CA LYS A 131 3.56 -21.11 -6.57
C LYS A 131 2.24 -21.53 -5.97
N LEU A 132 1.83 -20.92 -4.85
CA LEU A 132 0.57 -21.21 -4.19
C LEU A 132 -0.63 -20.84 -5.08
N LYS A 133 -0.57 -19.70 -5.78
CA LYS A 133 -1.60 -19.25 -6.73
C LYS A 133 -1.80 -20.25 -7.87
N ASN A 134 -0.71 -20.74 -8.45
CA ASN A 134 -0.74 -21.75 -9.52
C ASN A 134 -1.26 -23.09 -8.99
N PHE A 135 -0.77 -23.55 -7.83
CA PHE A 135 -1.27 -24.76 -7.19
C PHE A 135 -2.79 -24.71 -6.96
N ARG A 136 -3.32 -23.58 -6.46
CA ARG A 136 -4.76 -23.39 -6.28
C ARG A 136 -5.52 -23.47 -7.60
N ARG A 137 -5.02 -22.84 -8.66
CA ARG A 137 -5.64 -22.86 -9.99
C ARG A 137 -5.69 -24.27 -10.58
N ASP A 138 -4.62 -25.03 -10.40
CA ASP A 138 -4.51 -26.38 -10.97
C ASP A 138 -5.40 -27.39 -10.24
N ASN A 139 -5.64 -27.18 -8.94
CA ASN A 139 -6.38 -28.11 -8.08
C ASN A 139 -7.84 -27.69 -7.79
N PHE A 140 -8.17 -26.40 -7.88
CA PHE A 140 -9.49 -25.84 -7.53
C PHE A 140 -9.97 -24.86 -8.61
N LYS A 141 -10.70 -25.39 -9.61
CA LYS A 141 -11.11 -24.63 -10.81
C LYS A 141 -12.31 -23.68 -10.62
N GLU A 142 -13.11 -23.86 -9.57
CA GLU A 142 -14.41 -23.17 -9.43
C GLU A 142 -14.36 -21.76 -8.82
N GLU A 143 -13.27 -21.35 -8.16
CA GLU A 143 -13.21 -20.06 -7.44
C GLU A 143 -12.62 -18.88 -8.24
N TYR A 144 -12.18 -19.07 -9.48
CA TYR A 144 -11.34 -18.08 -10.17
C TYR A 144 -12.05 -16.95 -10.93
N ASN A 145 -13.38 -16.96 -11.00
CA ASN A 145 -14.16 -15.94 -11.71
C ASN A 145 -15.01 -15.07 -10.76
N ARG A 146 -14.38 -14.44 -9.78
CA ARG A 146 -15.01 -13.37 -8.99
C ARG A 146 -14.08 -12.16 -8.85
N THR A 147 -13.73 -11.52 -9.96
CA THR A 147 -13.53 -10.07 -9.92
C THR A 147 -14.91 -9.44 -9.91
N SER A 148 -15.22 -8.63 -8.88
CA SER A 148 -16.47 -7.89 -8.89
C SER A 148 -16.38 -6.83 -9.99
N LEU A 149 -17.45 -6.64 -10.77
CA LEU A 149 -17.56 -5.56 -11.76
C LEU A 149 -17.46 -4.15 -11.13
N GLN A 150 -17.47 -4.06 -9.80
CA GLN A 150 -17.41 -2.84 -9.01
C GLN A 150 -16.01 -2.55 -8.46
N ASP A 151 -15.02 -3.41 -8.70
CA ASP A 151 -13.65 -3.19 -8.25
C ASP A 151 -12.96 -2.11 -9.10
N HIS A 152 -12.29 -1.19 -8.41
CA HIS A 152 -11.58 -0.05 -8.99
C HIS A 152 -10.54 -0.48 -10.04
N PRO A 153 -10.28 0.33 -11.10
CA PRO A 153 -9.20 0.08 -12.04
C PRO A 153 -7.84 0.07 -11.34
N THR A 154 -7.08 -0.98 -11.63
CA THR A 154 -5.82 -1.33 -10.98
C THR A 154 -4.67 -0.40 -11.41
N ILE A 155 -4.10 0.39 -10.49
CA ILE A 155 -2.77 0.99 -10.69
C ILE A 155 -1.75 0.03 -10.09
N VAL A 156 -1.05 -0.70 -10.96
CA VAL A 156 -0.10 -1.73 -10.57
C VAL A 156 1.30 -1.10 -10.43
N TYR A 157 1.98 -1.25 -9.29
CA TYR A 157 3.42 -0.98 -9.12
C TYR A 157 4.30 -1.97 -9.91
N ASP A 158 3.87 -2.37 -11.10
CA ASP A 158 4.62 -3.27 -11.97
C ASP A 158 6.03 -2.73 -12.24
N GLU A 159 6.25 -1.42 -12.19
CA GLU A 159 7.55 -0.80 -12.45
C GLU A 159 8.56 -0.94 -11.29
N TYR A 160 8.09 -1.06 -10.04
CA TYR A 160 8.95 -1.13 -8.84
C TYR A 160 9.15 -2.56 -8.33
N ILE A 161 8.50 -3.53 -8.97
CA ILE A 161 8.57 -4.97 -8.68
C ILE A 161 8.91 -5.77 -9.96
N LYS A 162 9.81 -5.24 -10.80
CA LYS A 162 10.38 -5.96 -11.95
C LYS A 162 11.83 -6.36 -11.71
N GLU A 163 12.15 -7.63 -11.97
CA GLU A 163 13.53 -8.08 -12.09
C GLU A 163 14.18 -7.48 -13.34
N GLY A 164 15.36 -6.87 -13.19
CA GLY A 164 16.16 -6.40 -14.33
C GLY A 164 15.77 -5.05 -14.95
N MET A 165 14.80 -4.32 -14.38
CA MET A 165 14.51 -2.94 -14.83
C MET A 165 15.37 -1.94 -14.05
N PRO A 166 16.13 -1.05 -14.73
CA PRO A 166 16.79 0.05 -14.04
C PRO A 166 15.73 0.95 -13.42
N MET A 167 15.78 1.11 -12.09
CA MET A 167 14.88 2.02 -11.38
C MET A 167 15.15 3.47 -11.80
N PRO A 168 14.13 4.34 -11.85
CA PRO A 168 14.35 5.78 -11.94
C PRO A 168 15.18 6.24 -10.73
N SER A 169 16.11 7.18 -10.95
CA SER A 169 17.04 7.63 -9.91
C SER A 169 16.29 8.08 -8.66
N PRO A 170 16.78 7.76 -7.45
CA PRO A 170 16.25 8.34 -6.22
C PRO A 170 16.56 9.85 -6.10
N TYR A 171 17.36 10.43 -7.02
CA TYR A 171 17.85 11.80 -6.99
C TYR A 171 17.52 12.63 -8.24
N ASP A 172 16.60 12.19 -9.11
CA ASP A 172 16.15 13.05 -10.20
C ASP A 172 15.12 14.05 -9.63
N ASP A 173 15.58 15.29 -9.48
CA ASP A 173 14.79 16.52 -9.26
C ASP A 173 13.92 16.87 -10.49
#